data_AF-A0A0N1BGS4-F1
#
_entry.id   AF-A0A0N1BGS4-F1
#
_cell.length_a   1.000
_cell.length_b   1.000
_cell.length_c   1.000
_cell.angle_alpha   90.00
_cell.angle_beta   90.00
_cell.angle_gamma   90.00
#
_symmetry.space_group_name_H-M   'P 1'
#
loop_
_entity.id
_entity.type
_entity.pdbx_description
1 polymer ?
#
loop_
_entity_poly.entity_id
_entity_poly.type
_entity_poly.pdbx_seq_one_letter_code
_entity_poly.pdbx_strand_id
1 'polypeptide(L)'
;MLLGQRRAADAVALLTTRSQASDAAAQYELGLWRLYGQCVERDPSAALDLFRDAAAQHHLEAVAAEIALLGNGMAGTADPAAAQARVAALAASDPFYRHQQDLLEQIAAAPLPPAEVLSVDPDIRFYSDFLPPALCDHVMEAARVRLAPSFVIDPVSRQRVPHPVRTSHGTNFGPVDEDCVINAINRRIAAVTGSDWRAGEMLHVLRYTPGQQYRLHHDGLPNVTNQRQWTAIVYLNHGFDGGATDFPLLGLDVAPRRGGLLVFANTHGNGAIDPRTRHEGKPVDTGEKWVATRWIRTRPWSPWDDGPAR
;
A
#
# COMPACT_ATOMS: atom_id res chain seq x y z
N MET A 1 2.84 -23.85 3.71
CA MET A 1 2.51 -23.94 5.16
C MET A 1 2.60 -25.41 5.58
N LEU A 2 3.78 -25.86 6.05
CA LEU A 2 4.03 -27.21 6.59
C LEU A 2 5.23 -27.15 7.56
N LEU A 3 5.11 -26.36 8.63
CA LEU A 3 5.99 -26.47 9.78
C LEU A 3 5.13 -26.90 10.97
N GLY A 4 5.15 -28.21 11.27
CA GLY A 4 4.65 -28.69 12.56
C GLY A 4 5.47 -28.07 13.70
N GLN A 5 4.88 -27.92 14.89
CA GLN A 5 5.46 -27.16 16.01
C GLN A 5 6.91 -27.54 16.36
N ARG A 6 7.28 -28.82 16.27
CA ARG A 6 8.68 -29.27 16.48
C ARG A 6 9.64 -28.77 15.40
N ARG A 7 9.21 -28.78 14.14
CA ARG A 7 10.00 -28.27 13.00
C ARG A 7 10.17 -26.75 13.04
N ALA A 8 9.22 -26.04 13.64
CA ALA A 8 9.32 -24.59 13.83
C ALA A 8 10.42 -24.22 14.84
N ALA A 9 10.47 -24.90 16.00
CA ALA A 9 11.51 -24.66 17.00
C ALA A 9 12.92 -24.95 16.47
N ASP A 10 13.10 -26.08 15.77
CA ASP A 10 14.39 -26.43 15.14
C ASP A 10 14.80 -25.39 14.09
N ALA A 11 13.86 -24.89 13.29
CA ALA A 11 14.14 -23.88 12.28
C ALA A 11 14.50 -22.52 12.91
N VAL A 12 13.82 -22.11 13.99
CA VAL A 12 14.17 -20.90 14.76
C VAL A 12 15.59 -21.04 15.34
N ALA A 13 15.93 -22.17 15.95
CA ALA A 13 17.25 -22.40 16.52
C ALA A 13 18.36 -22.36 15.46
N LEU A 14 18.12 -22.98 14.29
CA LEU A 14 19.05 -22.96 13.16
C LEU A 14 19.25 -21.54 12.63
N LEU A 15 18.17 -20.80 12.37
CA LEU A 15 18.26 -19.41 11.87
C LEU A 15 18.93 -18.50 12.88
N THR A 16 18.62 -18.64 14.17
CA THR A 16 19.26 -17.86 15.24
C THR A 16 20.76 -18.13 15.30
N THR A 17 21.17 -19.40 15.25
CA THR A 17 22.59 -19.79 15.27
C THR A 17 23.34 -19.20 14.08
N ARG A 18 22.77 -19.30 12.87
CA ARG A 18 23.38 -18.75 11.65
C ARG A 18 23.42 -17.22 11.69
N SER A 19 22.35 -16.58 12.14
CA SER A 19 22.29 -15.12 12.30
C SER A 19 23.37 -14.61 13.26
N GLN A 20 23.57 -15.30 14.39
CA GLN A 20 24.65 -15.01 15.35
C GLN A 20 26.06 -15.25 14.78
N ALA A 21 26.19 -16.14 13.79
CA ALA A 21 27.41 -16.37 13.04
C ALA A 21 27.59 -15.38 11.86
N SER A 22 26.85 -14.25 11.86
CA SER A 22 26.88 -13.21 10.82
C SER A 22 26.52 -13.73 9.42
N ASP A 23 25.63 -14.72 9.31
CA ASP A 23 25.06 -15.12 8.03
C ASP A 23 23.97 -14.12 7.60
N ALA A 24 24.24 -13.34 6.57
CA ALA A 24 23.34 -12.29 6.08
C ALA A 24 21.95 -12.81 5.66
N ALA A 25 21.87 -14.00 5.04
CA ALA A 25 20.59 -14.58 4.63
C ALA A 25 19.78 -15.04 5.84
N ALA A 26 20.45 -15.60 6.86
CA ALA A 26 19.81 -15.96 8.11
C ALA A 26 19.35 -14.73 8.92
N GLN A 27 20.13 -13.66 8.93
CA GLN A 27 19.74 -12.38 9.53
C GLN A 27 18.50 -11.79 8.84
N TYR A 28 18.49 -11.77 7.50
CA TYR A 28 17.33 -11.29 6.74
C TYR A 28 16.07 -12.14 7.02
N GLU A 29 16.16 -13.47 6.93
CA GLU A 29 15.01 -14.35 7.17
C GLU A 29 14.50 -14.26 8.62
N LEU A 30 15.41 -14.22 9.61
CA LEU A 30 15.04 -14.03 11.01
C LEU A 30 14.42 -12.64 11.23
N GLY A 31 14.91 -11.61 10.53
CA GLY A 31 14.33 -10.27 10.53
C GLY A 31 12.88 -10.28 10.04
N LEU A 32 12.58 -10.97 8.93
CA LEU A 32 11.21 -11.14 8.45
C LEU A 32 10.33 -11.85 9.49
N TRP A 33 10.85 -12.90 10.12
CA TRP A 33 10.11 -13.66 11.14
C TRP A 33 9.79 -12.80 12.37
N ARG A 34 10.75 -11.98 12.82
CA ARG A 34 10.55 -11.00 13.89
C ARG A 34 9.60 -9.89 13.49
N LEU A 35 9.67 -9.39 12.27
CA LEU A 35 8.78 -8.32 11.80
C LEU A 35 7.31 -8.77 11.77
N TYR A 36 7.05 -9.97 11.26
CA TYR A 36 5.69 -10.49 11.08
C TYR A 36 5.19 -11.34 12.26
N GLY A 37 6.04 -11.67 13.23
CA GLY A 37 5.71 -12.58 14.33
C GLY A 37 5.47 -14.02 13.85
N GLN A 38 6.23 -14.46 12.85
CA GLN A 38 6.15 -15.81 12.30
C GLN A 38 7.14 -16.72 13.02
N CYS A 39 6.65 -17.75 13.71
CA CYS A 39 7.47 -18.71 14.47
C CYS A 39 8.27 -18.12 15.66
N VAL A 40 8.39 -16.80 15.78
CA VAL A 40 9.00 -16.04 16.89
C VAL A 40 8.09 -14.90 17.32
N GLU A 41 8.34 -14.34 18.50
CA GLU A 41 7.63 -13.14 18.97
C GLU A 41 7.90 -11.95 18.05
N ARG A 42 6.84 -11.19 17.76
CA ARG A 42 6.90 -10.02 16.89
C ARG A 42 7.69 -8.90 17.57
N ASP A 43 8.76 -8.47 16.93
CA ASP A 43 9.61 -7.36 17.38
C ASP A 43 10.13 -6.60 16.14
N PRO A 44 9.40 -5.57 15.70
CA PRO A 44 9.80 -4.79 14.53
C PRO A 44 11.14 -4.05 14.72
N SER A 45 11.46 -3.63 15.94
CA SER A 45 12.73 -2.96 16.23
C SER A 45 13.90 -3.91 16.05
N ALA A 46 13.80 -5.11 16.65
CA ALA A 46 14.83 -6.14 16.48
C ALA A 46 14.93 -6.62 15.02
N ALA A 47 13.82 -6.64 14.29
CA ALA A 47 13.84 -6.95 12.86
C ALA A 47 14.66 -5.92 12.06
N LEU A 48 14.50 -4.62 12.36
CA LEU A 48 15.26 -3.56 11.70
C LEU A 48 16.76 -3.69 11.96
N ASP A 49 17.17 -4.05 13.18
CA ASP A 49 18.58 -4.27 13.50
C ASP A 49 19.16 -5.47 12.73
N LEU A 50 18.41 -6.56 12.60
CA LEU A 50 18.80 -7.71 11.76
C LEU A 50 18.92 -7.35 10.28
N PHE A 51 18.03 -6.50 9.76
CA PHE A 51 18.13 -6.01 8.38
C PHE A 51 19.35 -5.13 8.18
N ARG A 52 19.70 -4.27 9.15
CA ARG A 52 20.92 -3.45 9.11
C ARG A 52 22.18 -4.32 9.10
N ASP A 53 22.23 -5.37 9.93
CA ASP A 53 23.37 -6.29 9.97
C ASP A 53 23.56 -7.04 8.63
N ALA A 54 22.46 -7.48 8.01
CA ALA A 54 22.50 -8.11 6.69
C ALA A 54 22.83 -7.11 5.56
N ALA A 55 22.29 -5.89 5.64
CA ALA A 55 22.55 -4.81 4.69
C ALA A 55 24.03 -4.36 4.71
N ALA A 56 24.66 -4.35 5.89
CA ALA A 56 26.09 -4.10 6.05
C ALA A 56 26.97 -5.12 5.32
N GLN A 57 26.42 -6.28 4.99
CA GLN A 57 27.05 -7.35 4.21
C GLN A 57 26.57 -7.38 2.75
N HIS A 58 25.96 -6.30 2.27
CA HIS A 58 25.47 -6.15 0.89
C HIS A 58 24.30 -7.08 0.52
N HIS A 59 23.53 -7.57 1.48
CA HIS A 59 22.30 -8.33 1.19
C HIS A 59 21.22 -7.39 0.64
N LEU A 60 20.86 -7.55 -0.63
CA LEU A 60 20.04 -6.58 -1.37
C LEU A 60 18.62 -6.41 -0.79
N GLU A 61 17.96 -7.51 -0.47
CA GLU A 61 16.61 -7.49 0.10
C GLU A 61 16.58 -6.87 1.50
N ALA A 62 17.65 -7.06 2.28
CA ALA A 62 17.79 -6.43 3.60
C ALA A 62 18.01 -4.92 3.48
N VAL A 63 18.80 -4.46 2.49
CA VAL A 63 18.95 -3.02 2.18
C VAL A 63 17.60 -2.42 1.83
N ALA A 64 16.80 -3.07 0.98
CA ALA A 64 15.47 -2.60 0.61
C ALA A 64 14.51 -2.54 1.82
N ALA A 65 14.50 -3.59 2.64
CA ALA A 65 13.69 -3.65 3.86
C ALA A 65 14.08 -2.57 4.88
N GLU A 66 15.38 -2.35 5.10
CA GLU A 66 15.90 -1.28 5.96
C GLU A 66 15.40 0.09 5.49
N ILE A 67 15.58 0.41 4.19
CA ILE A 67 15.15 1.69 3.60
C ILE A 67 13.64 1.89 3.75
N ALA A 68 12.83 0.88 3.44
CA ALA A 68 11.38 0.94 3.54
C ALA A 68 10.93 1.23 4.99
N LEU A 69 11.47 0.49 5.96
CA LEU A 69 11.12 0.62 7.37
C LEU A 69 11.57 1.95 7.99
N LEU A 70 12.72 2.48 7.55
CA LEU A 70 13.14 3.84 7.89
C LEU A 70 12.12 4.86 7.36
N GLY A 71 11.68 4.74 6.11
CA GLY A 71 10.78 5.71 5.49
C GLY A 71 9.35 5.70 6.04
N ASN A 72 8.80 4.53 6.31
CA ASN A 72 7.42 4.38 6.78
C ASN A 72 7.27 4.34 8.30
N GLY A 73 8.35 4.08 9.06
CA GLY A 73 8.32 4.01 10.52
C GLY A 73 7.60 2.79 11.08
N MET A 74 7.40 1.73 10.29
CA MET A 74 6.73 0.51 10.78
C MET A 74 7.59 -0.30 11.75
N ALA A 75 8.87 0.04 11.90
CA ALA A 75 9.81 -0.55 12.85
C ALA A 75 10.41 0.47 13.83
N GLY A 76 9.77 1.64 14.02
CA GLY A 76 10.28 2.67 14.92
C GLY A 76 9.78 4.06 14.57
N THR A 77 10.63 5.08 14.74
CA THR A 77 10.30 6.43 14.28
C THR A 77 10.60 6.55 12.79
N ALA A 78 9.64 7.05 12.02
CA ALA A 78 9.85 7.29 10.60
C ALA A 78 10.89 8.40 10.37
N ASP A 79 11.87 8.11 9.52
CA ASP A 79 12.86 9.05 9.00
C ASP A 79 12.96 8.93 7.46
N PRO A 80 12.04 9.56 6.73
CA PRO A 80 12.03 9.56 5.26
C PRO A 80 13.26 10.24 4.66
N ALA A 81 13.84 11.22 5.38
CA ALA A 81 15.02 11.92 4.90
C ALA A 81 16.23 10.98 4.92
N ALA A 82 16.41 10.20 5.99
CA ALA A 82 17.44 9.17 6.05
C ALA A 82 17.21 8.07 5.00
N ALA A 83 15.95 7.61 4.82
CA ALA A 83 15.62 6.63 3.79
C ALA A 83 15.98 7.12 2.37
N GLN A 84 15.60 8.36 2.03
CA GLN A 84 15.93 8.96 0.74
C GLN A 84 17.44 9.24 0.58
N ALA A 85 18.13 9.63 1.65
CA ALA A 85 19.59 9.77 1.63
C ALA A 85 20.29 8.43 1.36
N ARG A 86 19.74 7.32 1.89
CA ARG A 86 20.24 5.98 1.62
C ARG A 86 20.02 5.57 0.17
N VAL A 87 18.84 5.84 -0.40
CA VAL A 87 18.58 5.68 -1.85
C VAL A 87 19.59 6.49 -2.65
N ALA A 88 19.84 7.74 -2.27
CA ALA A 88 20.74 8.60 -3.02
C ALA A 88 22.21 8.17 -2.98
N ALA A 89 22.67 7.63 -1.85
CA ALA A 89 23.99 7.04 -1.75
C ALA A 89 24.15 5.82 -2.68
N LEU A 90 23.12 4.98 -2.80
CA LEU A 90 23.14 3.77 -3.63
C LEU A 90 22.95 4.06 -5.13
N ALA A 91 22.25 5.14 -5.47
CA ALA A 91 21.98 5.58 -6.83
C ALA A 91 23.26 5.84 -7.67
N ALA A 92 24.40 6.09 -7.01
CA ALA A 92 25.69 6.27 -7.68
C ALA A 92 26.22 4.98 -8.34
N SER A 93 25.82 3.81 -7.85
CA SER A 93 26.35 2.50 -8.28
C SER A 93 25.28 1.48 -8.65
N ASP A 94 24.01 1.73 -8.33
CA ASP A 94 22.91 0.79 -8.55
C ASP A 94 21.78 1.42 -9.40
N PRO A 95 21.50 0.89 -10.61
CA PRO A 95 20.45 1.40 -11.49
C PRO A 95 19.04 1.38 -10.88
N PHE A 96 18.73 0.44 -9.99
CA PHE A 96 17.43 0.36 -9.32
C PHE A 96 17.24 1.58 -8.40
N TYR A 97 18.26 1.93 -7.61
CA TYR A 97 18.22 3.11 -6.74
C TYR A 97 18.38 4.42 -7.52
N ARG A 98 19.11 4.42 -8.65
CA ARG A 98 19.15 5.56 -9.58
C ARG A 98 17.76 5.89 -10.11
N HIS A 99 17.02 4.88 -10.54
CA HIS A 99 15.64 5.03 -10.99
C HIS A 99 14.73 5.59 -9.89
N GLN A 100 14.80 5.04 -8.67
CA GLN A 100 14.04 5.58 -7.55
C GLN A 100 14.39 7.04 -7.26
N GLN A 101 15.67 7.42 -7.31
CA GLN A 101 16.07 8.81 -7.08
C GLN A 101 15.51 9.75 -8.16
N ASP A 102 15.55 9.37 -9.43
CA ASP A 102 14.97 10.18 -10.52
C ASP A 102 13.47 10.41 -10.30
N LEU A 103 12.76 9.39 -9.82
CA LEU A 103 11.34 9.46 -9.50
C LEU A 103 11.04 10.31 -8.25
N LEU A 104 11.90 10.25 -7.23
CA LEU A 104 11.82 11.09 -6.04
C LEU A 104 12.02 12.57 -6.38
N GLU A 105 12.95 12.88 -7.28
CA GLU A 105 13.17 14.24 -7.80
C GLU A 105 11.95 14.72 -8.59
N GLN A 106 11.36 13.86 -9.44
CA GLN A 106 10.15 14.18 -10.20
C GLN A 106 8.93 14.45 -9.31
N ILE A 107 8.65 13.62 -8.30
CA ILE A 107 7.50 13.84 -7.41
C ILE A 107 7.67 15.07 -6.53
N ALA A 108 8.91 15.38 -6.11
CA ALA A 108 9.22 16.58 -5.33
C ALA A 108 9.09 17.87 -6.17
N ALA A 109 9.47 17.83 -7.45
CA ALA A 109 9.35 18.96 -8.36
C ALA A 109 7.91 19.17 -8.88
N ALA A 110 7.07 18.14 -8.88
CA ALA A 110 5.70 18.23 -9.37
C ALA A 110 4.79 18.98 -8.37
N PRO A 111 4.22 20.16 -8.71
CA PRO A 111 3.29 20.85 -7.83
C PRO A 111 2.01 20.03 -7.65
N LEU A 112 1.28 20.25 -6.56
CA LEU A 112 -0.06 19.70 -6.40
C LEU A 112 -1.01 20.41 -7.39
N PRO A 113 -1.73 19.68 -8.26
CA PRO A 113 -2.70 20.31 -9.15
C PRO A 113 -3.92 20.83 -8.35
N PRO A 114 -4.67 21.81 -8.89
CA PRO A 114 -5.94 22.21 -8.28
C PRO A 114 -6.95 21.06 -8.27
N ALA A 115 -7.82 21.06 -7.28
CA ALA A 115 -8.94 20.12 -7.20
C ALA A 115 -10.09 20.59 -8.10
N GLU A 116 -10.61 19.68 -8.93
CA GLU A 116 -11.96 19.76 -9.45
C GLU A 116 -12.93 19.25 -8.38
N VAL A 117 -13.84 20.10 -7.90
CA VAL A 117 -14.84 19.71 -6.91
C VAL A 117 -16.02 19.07 -7.63
N LEU A 118 -16.15 17.75 -7.51
CA LEU A 118 -17.24 16.98 -8.12
C LEU A 118 -18.49 16.99 -7.23
N SER A 119 -18.29 17.09 -5.92
CA SER A 119 -19.35 17.27 -4.93
C SER A 119 -18.80 17.98 -3.69
N VAL A 120 -19.60 18.88 -3.11
CA VAL A 120 -19.27 19.59 -1.87
C VAL A 120 -19.72 18.77 -0.65
N ASP A 121 -20.88 18.12 -0.73
CA ASP A 121 -21.41 17.25 0.33
C ASP A 121 -22.08 16.00 -0.30
N PRO A 122 -21.48 14.82 -0.20
CA PRO A 122 -20.17 14.52 0.41
C PRO A 122 -19.01 15.18 -0.35
N ASP A 123 -17.87 15.43 0.31
CA ASP A 123 -16.66 15.97 -0.33
C ASP A 123 -16.10 14.92 -1.30
N ILE A 124 -16.18 15.21 -2.60
CA ILE A 124 -15.61 14.42 -3.69
C ILE A 124 -14.81 15.36 -4.60
N ARG A 125 -13.53 15.06 -4.76
CA ARG A 125 -12.60 15.87 -5.55
C ARG A 125 -11.82 15.01 -6.53
N PHE A 126 -11.55 15.57 -7.70
CA PHE A 126 -10.69 14.96 -8.71
C PHE A 126 -9.49 15.86 -9.01
N TYR A 127 -8.33 15.23 -9.21
CA TYR A 127 -7.08 15.89 -9.54
C TYR A 127 -6.53 15.27 -10.82
N SER A 128 -6.64 15.99 -11.94
CA SER A 128 -6.35 15.44 -13.28
C SER A 128 -4.89 15.01 -13.49
N ASP A 129 -3.93 15.75 -12.93
CA ASP A 129 -2.48 15.55 -13.15
C ASP A 129 -1.76 15.37 -11.80
N PHE A 130 -2.34 14.54 -10.93
CA PHE A 130 -1.86 14.34 -9.56
C PHE A 130 -0.51 13.62 -9.52
N LEU A 131 -0.35 12.56 -10.31
CA LEU A 131 0.81 11.69 -10.34
C LEU A 131 1.43 11.65 -11.74
N PRO A 132 2.70 12.09 -11.91
CA PRO A 132 3.44 11.95 -13.16
C PRO A 132 3.40 10.53 -13.75
N PRO A 133 3.32 10.37 -15.08
CA PRO A 133 3.23 9.06 -15.74
C PRO A 133 4.30 8.05 -15.31
N ALA A 134 5.55 8.48 -15.16
CA ALA A 134 6.65 7.60 -14.76
C ALA A 134 6.46 6.98 -13.36
N LEU A 135 5.82 7.71 -12.44
CA LEU A 135 5.48 7.20 -11.12
C LEU A 135 4.32 6.21 -11.17
N CYS A 136 3.37 6.40 -12.09
CA CYS A 136 2.34 5.39 -12.34
C CYS A 136 2.96 4.08 -12.84
N ASP A 137 3.93 4.16 -13.76
CA ASP A 137 4.64 2.98 -14.28
C ASP A 137 5.41 2.26 -13.18
N HIS A 138 6.10 3.01 -12.31
CA HIS A 138 6.79 2.46 -11.14
C HIS A 138 5.86 1.66 -10.22
N VAL A 139 4.70 2.25 -9.86
CA VAL A 139 3.71 1.56 -9.01
C VAL A 139 3.19 0.28 -9.67
N MET A 140 2.92 0.32 -10.98
CA MET A 140 2.47 -0.87 -11.72
C MET A 140 3.54 -1.96 -11.75
N GLU A 141 4.80 -1.61 -12.03
CA GLU A 141 5.90 -2.58 -12.11
C GLU A 141 6.19 -3.20 -10.74
N ALA A 142 6.27 -2.38 -9.70
CA ALA A 142 6.44 -2.86 -8.32
C ALA A 142 5.31 -3.81 -7.89
N ALA A 143 4.08 -3.59 -8.36
CA ALA A 143 2.95 -4.46 -8.07
C ALA A 143 2.88 -5.72 -8.93
N ARG A 144 3.37 -5.68 -10.18
CA ARG A 144 3.16 -6.73 -11.20
C ARG A 144 3.61 -8.12 -10.75
N VAL A 145 4.78 -8.21 -10.11
CA VAL A 145 5.34 -9.47 -9.61
C VAL A 145 4.63 -10.02 -8.36
N ARG A 146 3.74 -9.22 -7.74
CA ARG A 146 3.03 -9.54 -6.49
C ARG A 146 1.54 -9.76 -6.70
N LEU A 147 1.00 -9.53 -7.90
CA LEU A 147 -0.44 -9.64 -8.15
C LEU A 147 -0.95 -11.06 -7.91
N ALA A 148 -1.97 -11.17 -7.06
CA ALA A 148 -2.72 -12.41 -6.85
C ALA A 148 -4.23 -12.14 -7.01
N PRO A 149 -5.05 -13.17 -7.32
CA PRO A 149 -6.50 -13.01 -7.33
C PRO A 149 -7.04 -12.46 -6.00
N SER A 150 -7.99 -11.52 -6.04
CA SER A 150 -8.64 -10.97 -4.84
C SER A 150 -9.41 -12.05 -4.07
N PHE A 151 -9.18 -12.12 -2.76
CA PHE A 151 -9.85 -13.07 -1.87
C PHE A 151 -10.33 -12.36 -0.59
N VAL A 152 -11.29 -12.98 0.10
CA VAL A 152 -11.63 -12.69 1.49
C VAL A 152 -11.31 -13.90 2.36
N ILE A 153 -11.11 -13.69 3.66
CA ILE A 153 -11.12 -14.77 4.63
C ILE A 153 -12.57 -15.01 5.00
N ASP A 154 -13.11 -16.18 4.65
CA ASP A 154 -14.46 -16.56 5.03
C ASP A 154 -14.54 -16.64 6.57
N PRO A 155 -15.48 -15.92 7.22
CA PRO A 155 -15.50 -15.79 8.67
C PRO A 155 -15.79 -17.11 9.40
N VAL A 156 -16.38 -18.10 8.70
CA VAL A 156 -16.77 -19.40 9.28
C VAL A 156 -15.66 -20.42 9.08
N SER A 157 -15.28 -20.68 7.83
CA SER A 157 -14.30 -21.69 7.44
C SER A 157 -12.85 -21.22 7.62
N ARG A 158 -12.63 -19.90 7.78
CA ARG A 158 -11.30 -19.25 7.82
C ARG A 158 -10.44 -19.52 6.58
N GLN A 159 -11.04 -20.01 5.50
CA GLN A 159 -10.36 -20.27 4.23
C GLN A 159 -10.33 -19.01 3.37
N ARG A 160 -9.34 -18.92 2.49
CA ARG A 160 -9.30 -17.91 1.43
C ARG A 160 -10.31 -18.29 0.36
N VAL A 161 -11.35 -17.49 0.20
CA VAL A 161 -12.36 -17.67 -0.87
C VAL A 161 -12.32 -16.48 -1.82
N PRO A 162 -12.65 -16.66 -3.12
CA PRO A 162 -12.73 -15.54 -4.07
C PRO A 162 -13.59 -14.40 -3.52
N HIS A 163 -13.15 -13.15 -3.68
CA HIS A 163 -13.87 -12.01 -3.13
C HIS A 163 -15.24 -11.85 -3.82
N PRO A 164 -16.37 -11.92 -3.09
CA PRO A 164 -17.71 -12.03 -3.71
C PRO A 164 -18.15 -10.75 -4.43
N VAL A 165 -17.53 -9.61 -4.10
CA VAL A 165 -17.86 -8.28 -4.64
C VAL A 165 -16.82 -7.78 -5.66
N ARG A 166 -15.61 -8.33 -5.65
CA ARG A 166 -14.45 -7.80 -6.38
C ARG A 166 -13.74 -8.93 -7.11
N THR A 167 -13.65 -8.83 -8.44
CA THR A 167 -13.08 -9.91 -9.27
C THR A 167 -11.68 -9.60 -9.79
N SER A 168 -11.03 -8.54 -9.31
CA SER A 168 -9.68 -8.11 -9.72
C SER A 168 -8.56 -8.99 -9.17
N HIS A 169 -7.36 -8.83 -9.75
CA HIS A 169 -6.12 -9.19 -9.07
C HIS A 169 -5.63 -7.99 -8.25
N GLY A 170 -5.00 -8.22 -7.11
CA GLY A 170 -4.46 -7.15 -6.30
C GLY A 170 -3.32 -7.56 -5.39
N THR A 171 -2.64 -6.55 -4.86
CA THR A 171 -1.58 -6.69 -3.87
C THR A 171 -1.53 -5.46 -2.97
N ASN A 172 -1.02 -5.62 -1.76
CA ASN A 172 -0.69 -4.51 -0.87
C ASN A 172 0.84 -4.37 -0.84
N PHE A 173 1.34 -3.14 -0.82
CA PHE A 173 2.73 -2.89 -0.44
C PHE A 173 2.85 -2.97 1.08
N GLY A 174 3.41 -4.09 1.56
CA GLY A 174 3.67 -4.32 2.97
C GLY A 174 4.79 -3.43 3.54
N PRO A 175 5.07 -3.51 4.85
CA PRO A 175 6.06 -2.68 5.52
C PRO A 175 7.46 -2.68 4.90
N VAL A 176 7.88 -3.78 4.28
CA VAL A 176 9.19 -3.89 3.59
C VAL A 176 9.10 -3.70 2.07
N ASP A 177 7.88 -3.63 1.52
CA ASP A 177 7.63 -3.44 0.08
C ASP A 177 7.29 -1.99 -0.29
N GLU A 178 6.99 -1.14 0.70
CA GLU A 178 6.77 0.30 0.50
C GLU A 178 8.11 1.01 0.31
N ASP A 179 8.60 1.04 -0.93
CA ASP A 179 9.81 1.79 -1.28
C ASP A 179 9.63 3.32 -1.10
N CYS A 180 10.74 4.06 -1.25
CA CYS A 180 10.73 5.52 -1.03
C CYS A 180 9.81 6.27 -2.00
N VAL A 181 9.62 5.75 -3.22
CA VAL A 181 8.74 6.37 -4.22
C VAL A 181 7.29 6.21 -3.79
N ILE A 182 6.89 4.99 -3.39
CA ILE A 182 5.54 4.71 -2.88
C ILE A 182 5.29 5.50 -1.59
N ASN A 183 6.27 5.59 -0.69
CA ASN A 183 6.17 6.42 0.52
C ASN A 183 5.94 7.91 0.18
N ALA A 184 6.63 8.44 -0.83
CA ALA A 184 6.44 9.81 -1.29
C ALA A 184 5.03 10.03 -1.89
N ILE A 185 4.51 9.06 -2.66
CA ILE A 185 3.14 9.07 -3.18
C ILE A 185 2.12 9.10 -2.03
N ASN A 186 2.33 8.26 -1.01
CA ASN A 186 1.49 8.18 0.17
C ASN A 186 1.42 9.52 0.93
N ARG A 187 2.57 10.20 1.07
CA ARG A 187 2.65 11.55 1.65
C ARG A 187 1.97 12.61 0.79
N ARG A 188 2.09 12.50 -0.54
CA ARG A 188 1.40 13.39 -1.49
C ARG A 188 -0.12 13.23 -1.40
N ILE A 189 -0.63 12.01 -1.23
CA ILE A 189 -2.06 11.74 -0.98
C ILE A 189 -2.49 12.37 0.36
N ALA A 190 -1.68 12.25 1.40
CA ALA A 190 -1.95 12.86 2.70
C ALA A 190 -2.07 14.39 2.60
N ALA A 191 -1.20 15.03 1.81
CA ALA A 191 -1.21 16.47 1.61
C ALA A 191 -2.53 16.99 0.99
N VAL A 192 -3.09 16.31 -0.02
CA VAL A 192 -4.36 16.73 -0.67
C VAL A 192 -5.61 16.38 0.13
N THR A 193 -5.52 15.37 1.00
CA THR A 193 -6.61 14.99 1.91
C THR A 193 -6.57 15.76 3.22
N GLY A 194 -5.49 16.49 3.51
CA GLY A 194 -5.30 17.20 4.79
C GLY A 194 -5.17 16.25 5.98
N SER A 195 -4.81 14.98 5.73
CA SER A 195 -4.74 13.93 6.74
C SER A 195 -3.32 13.72 7.26
N ASP A 196 -3.20 13.05 8.41
CA ASP A 196 -1.92 12.52 8.85
C ASP A 196 -1.50 11.39 7.91
N TRP A 197 -0.30 11.46 7.34
CA TRP A 197 0.20 10.46 6.41
C TRP A 197 0.27 9.05 7.02
N ARG A 198 0.43 8.95 8.35
CA ARG A 198 0.43 7.68 9.12
C ARG A 198 -0.96 7.08 9.26
N ALA A 199 -2.02 7.83 8.97
CA ALA A 199 -3.39 7.31 9.04
C ALA A 199 -3.76 6.48 7.80
N GLY A 200 -2.97 6.55 6.72
CA GLY A 200 -3.20 5.73 5.53
C GLY A 200 -2.85 4.26 5.76
N GLU A 201 -3.76 3.37 5.36
CA GLU A 201 -3.47 1.94 5.20
C GLU A 201 -2.44 1.71 4.09
N MET A 202 -1.94 0.47 4.01
CA MET A 202 -1.04 0.03 2.92
C MET A 202 -1.66 0.35 1.55
N LEU A 203 -0.83 0.85 0.62
CA LEU A 203 -1.29 1.15 -0.74
C LEU A 203 -1.66 -0.16 -1.44
N HIS A 204 -2.91 -0.25 -1.89
CA HIS A 204 -3.47 -1.44 -2.52
C HIS A 204 -3.54 -1.24 -4.03
N VAL A 205 -2.80 -2.02 -4.81
CA VAL A 205 -2.86 -1.97 -6.28
C VAL A 205 -3.81 -3.03 -6.79
N LEU A 206 -4.71 -2.66 -7.71
CA LEU A 206 -5.67 -3.55 -8.35
C LEU A 206 -5.58 -3.48 -9.86
N ARG A 207 -5.69 -4.65 -10.50
CA ARG A 207 -5.78 -4.84 -11.95
C ARG A 207 -7.11 -5.47 -12.34
N TYR A 208 -7.80 -4.85 -13.28
CA TYR A 208 -9.06 -5.31 -13.87
C TYR A 208 -8.84 -5.61 -15.36
N THR A 209 -9.19 -6.82 -15.78
CA THR A 209 -9.25 -7.24 -17.19
C THR A 209 -10.68 -7.09 -17.72
N PRO A 210 -10.94 -7.26 -19.03
CA PRO A 210 -12.28 -7.12 -19.59
C PRO A 210 -13.33 -7.97 -18.85
N GLY A 211 -14.48 -7.37 -18.55
CA GLY A 211 -15.57 -7.94 -17.76
C GLY A 211 -15.38 -7.92 -16.24
N GLN A 212 -14.17 -7.64 -15.73
CA GLN A 212 -13.94 -7.50 -14.29
C GLN A 212 -14.43 -6.14 -13.79
N GLN A 213 -14.91 -6.12 -12.54
CA GLN A 213 -15.52 -4.95 -11.91
C GLN A 213 -15.35 -5.01 -10.40
N TYR A 214 -15.71 -3.91 -9.73
CA TYR A 214 -15.94 -3.89 -8.30
C TYR A 214 -17.38 -3.45 -8.07
N ARG A 215 -18.25 -4.40 -7.69
CA ARG A 215 -19.67 -4.13 -7.47
C ARG A 215 -19.90 -3.09 -6.37
N LEU A 216 -21.08 -2.46 -6.41
CA LEU A 216 -21.52 -1.43 -5.46
C LEU A 216 -21.26 -1.78 -3.99
N HIS A 217 -20.38 -1.02 -3.35
CA HIS A 217 -19.96 -1.21 -1.97
C HIS A 217 -19.76 0.13 -1.26
N HIS A 218 -19.34 0.06 0.00
CA HIS A 218 -18.92 1.21 0.80
C HIS A 218 -17.55 0.90 1.42
N ASP A 219 -16.66 1.88 1.49
CA ASP A 219 -15.31 1.68 2.02
C ASP A 219 -15.20 1.80 3.54
N GLY A 220 -16.14 2.53 4.15
CA GLY A 220 -16.29 2.62 5.60
C GLY A 220 -16.48 1.25 6.25
N LEU A 221 -15.84 1.06 7.39
CA LEU A 221 -15.79 -0.18 8.16
C LEU A 221 -16.91 -0.24 9.20
N PRO A 222 -17.61 -1.38 9.35
CA PRO A 222 -18.62 -1.53 10.39
C PRO A 222 -17.97 -1.64 11.78
N ASN A 223 -18.55 -1.00 12.79
CA ASN A 223 -18.23 -1.19 14.21
C ASN A 223 -16.76 -0.95 14.62
N VAL A 224 -16.08 0.03 14.02
CA VAL A 224 -14.71 0.42 14.40
C VAL A 224 -14.65 1.83 14.99
N THR A 225 -13.70 2.05 15.90
CA THR A 225 -13.39 3.38 16.46
C THR A 225 -12.31 4.13 15.68
N ASN A 226 -11.61 3.44 14.76
CA ASN A 226 -10.67 4.04 13.82
C ASN A 226 -11.25 3.87 12.41
N GLN A 227 -12.12 4.78 12.01
CA GLN A 227 -12.88 4.67 10.76
C GLN A 227 -12.03 5.07 9.55
N ARG A 228 -12.27 4.46 8.38
CA ARG A 228 -11.78 4.96 7.09
C ARG A 228 -12.56 6.23 6.74
N GLN A 229 -11.96 7.39 6.99
CA GLN A 229 -12.57 8.70 6.74
C GLN A 229 -12.47 9.11 5.27
N TRP A 230 -11.39 8.74 4.59
CA TRP A 230 -11.18 9.06 3.18
C TRP A 230 -10.78 7.83 2.38
N THR A 231 -11.16 7.83 1.11
CA THR A 231 -10.58 6.95 0.09
C THR A 231 -9.89 7.81 -0.96
N ALA A 232 -8.70 7.38 -1.37
CA ALA A 232 -7.95 7.94 -2.48
C ALA A 232 -7.71 6.85 -3.54
N ILE A 233 -8.12 7.08 -4.79
CA ILE A 233 -7.95 6.17 -5.92
C ILE A 233 -7.11 6.88 -6.99
N VAL A 234 -5.89 6.40 -7.20
CA VAL A 234 -5.02 6.85 -8.30
C VAL A 234 -5.23 5.94 -9.51
N TYR A 235 -5.56 6.51 -10.66
CA TYR A 235 -5.65 5.76 -11.92
C TYR A 235 -4.26 5.66 -12.56
N LEU A 236 -3.74 4.45 -12.70
CA LEU A 236 -2.32 4.24 -13.04
C LEU A 236 -2.05 4.16 -14.55
N ASN A 237 -3.05 3.86 -15.37
CA ASN A 237 -2.85 3.68 -16.80
C ASN A 237 -3.99 4.24 -17.65
N HIS A 238 -3.81 4.12 -18.96
CA HIS A 238 -4.77 4.42 -20.02
C HIS A 238 -4.74 3.27 -21.04
N GLY A 239 -5.53 3.36 -22.12
CA GLY A 239 -5.59 2.32 -23.15
C GLY A 239 -6.58 1.20 -22.82
N PHE A 240 -7.66 1.55 -22.11
CA PHE A 240 -8.79 0.68 -21.81
C PHE A 240 -10.09 1.48 -21.95
N ASP A 241 -11.17 0.80 -22.29
CA ASP A 241 -12.54 1.35 -22.30
C ASP A 241 -13.35 0.85 -21.10
N GLY A 242 -14.39 1.59 -20.73
CA GLY A 242 -15.19 1.32 -19.53
C GLY A 242 -14.42 1.61 -18.24
N GLY A 243 -14.75 0.92 -17.15
CA GLY A 243 -13.98 1.00 -15.92
C GLY A 243 -14.16 2.28 -15.11
N ALA A 244 -15.19 3.09 -15.34
CA ALA A 244 -15.44 4.31 -14.56
C ALA A 244 -15.75 4.02 -13.08
N THR A 245 -15.54 5.01 -12.22
CA THR A 245 -15.92 4.93 -10.79
C THR A 245 -17.22 5.66 -10.58
N ASP A 246 -18.29 4.91 -10.33
CA ASP A 246 -19.66 5.40 -10.30
C ASP A 246 -20.15 5.51 -8.86
N PHE A 247 -20.83 6.61 -8.55
CA PHE A 247 -21.54 6.86 -7.30
C PHE A 247 -23.04 6.98 -7.61
N PRO A 248 -23.80 5.86 -7.63
CA PRO A 248 -25.15 5.85 -8.18
C PRO A 248 -26.12 6.80 -7.44
N LEU A 249 -25.95 6.93 -6.13
CA LEU A 249 -26.82 7.78 -5.30
C LEU A 249 -26.58 9.28 -5.51
N LEU A 250 -25.46 9.65 -6.13
CA LEU A 250 -25.09 11.02 -6.46
C LEU A 250 -25.28 11.32 -7.96
N GLY A 251 -25.57 10.30 -8.78
CA GLY A 251 -25.59 10.44 -10.24
C GLY A 251 -24.24 10.88 -10.82
N LEU A 252 -23.14 10.53 -10.13
CA LEU A 252 -21.78 10.93 -10.48
C LEU A 252 -21.01 9.74 -11.06
N ASP A 253 -20.43 9.93 -12.24
CA ASP A 253 -19.62 8.92 -12.94
C ASP A 253 -18.23 9.50 -13.26
N VAL A 254 -17.18 8.95 -12.65
CA VAL A 254 -15.82 9.48 -12.75
C VAL A 254 -15.01 8.65 -13.73
N ALA A 255 -14.70 9.24 -14.88
CA ALA A 255 -13.88 8.63 -15.91
C ALA A 255 -12.41 8.49 -15.46
N PRO A 256 -11.78 7.32 -15.63
CA PRO A 256 -10.38 7.14 -15.29
C PRO A 256 -9.47 7.96 -16.20
N ARG A 257 -8.47 8.62 -15.61
CA ARG A 257 -7.41 9.32 -16.35
C ARG A 257 -6.07 8.97 -15.74
N ARG A 258 -5.13 8.44 -16.52
CA ARG A 258 -3.78 8.12 -16.04
C ARG A 258 -3.16 9.30 -15.28
N GLY A 259 -2.62 9.03 -14.09
CA GLY A 259 -2.05 10.05 -13.21
C GLY A 259 -3.09 10.84 -12.43
N GLY A 260 -4.37 10.66 -12.73
CA GLY A 260 -5.48 11.28 -12.04
C GLY A 260 -5.72 10.64 -10.67
N LEU A 261 -6.14 11.46 -9.70
CA LEU A 261 -6.54 11.02 -8.37
C LEU A 261 -7.98 11.43 -8.09
N LEU A 262 -8.80 10.44 -7.72
CA LEU A 262 -10.12 10.64 -7.12
C LEU A 262 -9.99 10.52 -5.60
N VAL A 263 -10.48 11.50 -4.85
CA VAL A 263 -10.62 11.43 -3.39
C VAL A 263 -12.07 11.68 -2.98
N PHE A 264 -12.55 10.94 -1.97
CA PHE A 264 -13.87 11.15 -1.42
C PHE A 264 -13.92 10.84 0.07
N ALA A 265 -14.74 11.61 0.80
CA ALA A 265 -15.00 11.41 2.22
C ALA A 265 -16.03 10.30 2.43
N ASN A 266 -15.64 9.23 3.13
CA ASN A 266 -16.51 8.08 3.43
C ASN A 266 -17.47 8.33 4.61
N THR A 267 -17.25 9.41 5.35
CA THR A 267 -17.96 9.70 6.59
C THR A 267 -18.38 11.16 6.64
N HIS A 268 -19.51 11.42 7.28
CA HIS A 268 -19.90 12.75 7.71
C HIS A 268 -18.90 13.32 8.74
N GLY A 269 -18.99 14.63 9.03
CA GLY A 269 -18.15 15.28 10.04
C GLY A 269 -18.29 14.71 11.47
N ASN A 270 -19.37 13.98 11.76
CA ASN A 270 -19.56 13.26 13.02
C ASN A 270 -18.96 11.84 13.04
N GLY A 271 -18.28 11.42 11.97
CA GLY A 271 -17.66 10.10 11.83
C GLY A 271 -18.58 8.96 11.41
N ALA A 272 -19.89 9.20 11.28
CA ALA A 272 -20.82 8.21 10.74
C ALA A 272 -20.58 8.01 9.23
N ILE A 273 -20.68 6.76 8.78
CA ILE A 273 -20.59 6.39 7.37
C ILE A 273 -21.65 7.18 6.56
N ASP A 274 -21.22 7.82 5.47
CA ASP A 274 -22.14 8.49 4.55
C ASP A 274 -22.66 7.47 3.51
N PRO A 275 -23.94 7.07 3.55
CA PRO A 275 -24.45 6.07 2.62
C PRO A 275 -24.41 6.55 1.16
N ARG A 276 -24.33 7.85 0.89
CA ARG A 276 -24.28 8.43 -0.46
C ARG A 276 -22.96 8.12 -1.17
N THR A 277 -21.87 7.86 -0.43
CA THR A 277 -20.56 7.49 -1.01
C THR A 277 -20.42 6.01 -1.36
N ARG A 278 -21.54 5.28 -1.40
CA ARG A 278 -21.55 3.96 -2.04
C ARG A 278 -21.14 4.11 -3.50
N HIS A 279 -20.17 3.31 -3.92
CA HIS A 279 -19.59 3.40 -5.24
C HIS A 279 -19.24 2.03 -5.81
N GLU A 280 -19.04 2.00 -7.13
CA GLU A 280 -18.59 0.83 -7.87
C GLU A 280 -17.54 1.19 -8.91
N GLY A 281 -16.69 0.22 -9.22
CA GLY A 281 -15.88 0.28 -10.44
C GLY A 281 -16.64 -0.47 -11.52
N LYS A 282 -17.16 0.27 -12.51
CA LYS A 282 -17.87 -0.30 -13.66
C LYS A 282 -17.00 -1.34 -14.40
N PRO A 283 -17.61 -2.29 -15.15
CA PRO A 283 -16.86 -3.24 -15.96
C PRO A 283 -15.85 -2.57 -16.88
N VAL A 284 -14.67 -3.16 -17.01
CA VAL A 284 -13.73 -2.83 -18.08
C VAL A 284 -14.21 -3.51 -19.36
N ASP A 285 -14.30 -2.78 -20.46
CA ASP A 285 -14.80 -3.31 -21.73
C ASP A 285 -13.65 -3.84 -22.61
N THR A 286 -12.56 -3.07 -22.71
CA THR A 286 -11.36 -3.40 -23.50
C THR A 286 -10.09 -3.07 -22.72
N GLY A 287 -8.96 -3.66 -23.08
CA GLY A 287 -7.69 -3.38 -22.40
C GLY A 287 -7.67 -3.82 -20.93
N GLU A 288 -6.81 -3.19 -20.13
CA GLU A 288 -6.69 -3.48 -18.70
C GLU A 288 -6.65 -2.19 -17.89
N LYS A 289 -7.37 -2.13 -16.79
CA LYS A 289 -7.37 -0.98 -15.87
C LYS A 289 -6.53 -1.29 -14.63
N TRP A 290 -5.63 -0.38 -14.28
CA TRP A 290 -4.84 -0.42 -13.06
C TRP A 290 -5.14 0.78 -12.17
N VAL A 291 -5.34 0.53 -10.88
CA VAL A 291 -5.54 1.57 -9.86
C VAL A 291 -4.74 1.29 -8.61
N ALA A 292 -4.34 2.34 -7.91
CA ALA A 292 -3.81 2.25 -6.55
C ALA A 292 -4.79 2.94 -5.59
N THR A 293 -5.29 2.19 -4.62
CA THR A 293 -6.23 2.66 -3.60
C THR A 293 -5.52 2.82 -2.26
N ARG A 294 -5.71 3.96 -1.60
CA ARG A 294 -5.30 4.20 -0.22
C ARG A 294 -6.53 4.57 0.60
N TRP A 295 -6.86 3.72 1.57
CA TRP A 295 -7.85 4.05 2.59
C TRP A 295 -7.17 4.81 3.73
N ILE A 296 -7.78 5.88 4.21
CA ILE A 296 -7.20 6.76 5.22
C ILE A 296 -8.08 6.77 6.44
N ARG A 297 -7.50 6.39 7.58
CA ARG A 297 -8.16 6.28 8.87
C ARG A 297 -8.32 7.64 9.56
N THR A 298 -9.18 7.72 10.56
CA THR A 298 -9.36 8.91 11.42
C THR A 298 -8.16 9.19 12.33
N ARG A 299 -7.31 8.18 12.59
CA ARG A 299 -6.13 8.24 13.45
C ARG A 299 -4.99 7.43 12.79
N PRO A 300 -3.72 7.64 13.19
CA PRO A 300 -2.60 6.82 12.74
C PRO A 300 -2.95 5.33 12.76
N TRP A 301 -2.56 4.64 11.70
CA TRP A 301 -2.85 3.24 11.47
C TRP A 301 -1.55 2.46 11.39
N SER A 302 -1.58 1.24 11.88
CA SER A 302 -0.46 0.32 11.88
C SER A 302 -0.98 -1.08 11.54
N PRO A 303 -0.32 -1.82 10.64
CA PRO A 303 -0.65 -3.22 10.36
C PRO A 303 -0.44 -4.11 11.59
N TRP A 304 0.23 -3.60 12.63
CA TRP A 304 0.52 -4.34 13.86
C TRP A 304 -0.62 -4.32 14.87
N ASP A 305 -1.43 -3.26 14.84
CA ASP A 305 -2.42 -2.94 15.88
C ASP A 305 -3.86 -3.29 15.45
N ASP A 306 -4.11 -3.37 14.14
CA ASP A 306 -5.45 -3.54 13.56
C ASP A 306 -5.77 -5.02 13.22
N GLY A 307 -5.50 -5.93 14.15
CA GLY A 307 -5.94 -7.34 14.12
C GLY A 307 -6.98 -7.63 15.20
N PRO A 308 -7.77 -8.73 15.12
CA PRO A 308 -8.53 -9.17 16.29
C PRO A 308 -7.54 -9.30 17.45
N ALA A 309 -7.88 -8.71 18.60
CA ALA A 309 -7.14 -8.93 19.84
C ALA A 309 -6.90 -10.43 19.97
N ARG A 310 -5.63 -10.85 19.99
CA ARG A 310 -5.28 -12.25 20.21
C ARG A 310 -5.69 -12.65 21.61
#